data_AF-B0DXE5-F1
#
_entry.id   AF-B0DXE5-F1
#
_cell.length_a   1.000
_cell.length_b   1.000
_cell.length_c   1.000
_cell.angle_alpha   90.00
_cell.angle_beta   90.00
_cell.angle_gamma   90.00
#
_symmetry.space_group_name_H-M   'P 1'
#
loop_
_entity.id
_entity.type
_entity.pdbx_description
1 polymer ?
#
loop_
_entity_poly.entity_id
_entity_poly.type
_entity_poly.pdbx_seq_one_letter_code
_entity_poly.pdbx_strand_id
1 'polypeptide(L)'
;MSSARADLEVISTLQEYHQAIISATWMITLSLIPQDLVRAGAILLGFLIYLQTYRPRILMKTLQLRLSSLEEKLQDAVDSGIMRQSDASFTNQFVRDMGRIRYRTFELYERTLMTSGGIFQEIKAVCDGLSLKINECIRDVDALERDLEINRAKILKNQYHLWSDRPN
;
A
#
# COMPACT_ATOMS: atom_id res chain seq x y z
N MET A 1 31.99 55.63 -21.30
CA MET A 1 31.68 55.14 -19.94
C MET A 1 30.43 55.77 -19.30
N SER A 2 29.70 56.68 -19.97
CA SER A 2 28.48 57.31 -19.41
C SER A 2 27.16 56.58 -19.80
N SER A 3 27.02 56.15 -21.06
CA SER A 3 25.79 55.47 -21.55
C SER A 3 25.49 54.16 -20.83
N ALA A 4 26.51 53.29 -20.66
CA ALA A 4 26.33 51.99 -20.02
C ALA A 4 25.91 52.05 -18.54
N ARG A 5 26.08 53.20 -17.87
CA ARG A 5 25.65 53.40 -16.48
C ARG A 5 24.18 53.79 -16.39
N ALA A 6 23.72 54.64 -17.32
CA ALA A 6 22.32 55.01 -17.46
C ALA A 6 21.45 53.82 -17.92
N ASP A 7 21.96 53.00 -18.84
CA ASP A 7 21.27 51.80 -19.31
C ASP A 7 21.14 50.75 -18.18
N LEU A 8 22.13 50.65 -17.28
CA LEU A 8 22.08 49.77 -16.12
C LEU A 8 21.07 50.23 -15.05
N GLU A 9 20.96 51.54 -14.82
CA GLU A 9 19.99 52.14 -13.88
C GLU A 9 18.55 52.01 -14.38
N VAL A 10 18.31 52.10 -15.70
CA VAL A 10 16.98 51.89 -16.29
C VAL A 10 16.57 50.41 -16.20
N ILE A 11 17.50 49.47 -16.37
CA ILE A 11 17.22 48.03 -16.22
C ILE A 11 16.95 47.68 -14.76
N SER A 12 17.74 48.22 -13.82
CA SER A 12 17.55 47.93 -12.38
C SER A 12 16.22 48.48 -11.87
N THR A 13 15.85 49.70 -12.26
CA THR A 13 14.55 50.29 -11.91
C THR A 13 13.40 49.51 -12.52
N LEU A 14 13.48 49.09 -13.79
CA LEU A 14 12.46 48.27 -14.43
C LEU A 14 12.28 46.92 -13.72
N GLN A 15 13.37 46.30 -13.28
CA GLN A 15 13.36 45.03 -12.54
C GLN A 15 12.74 45.19 -11.14
N GLU A 16 13.03 46.28 -10.43
CA GLU A 16 12.40 46.61 -9.15
C GLU A 16 10.89 46.86 -9.28
N TYR A 17 10.47 47.58 -10.33
CA TYR A 17 9.05 47.77 -10.63
C TYR A 17 8.36 46.44 -10.96
N HIS A 18 8.99 45.58 -11.75
CA HIS A 18 8.43 44.28 -12.09
C HIS A 18 8.30 43.39 -10.84
N GLN A 19 9.30 43.41 -9.96
CA GLN A 19 9.27 42.66 -8.70
C GLN A 19 8.21 43.20 -7.73
N ALA A 20 8.01 44.52 -7.68
CA ALA A 20 6.97 45.15 -6.88
C ALA A 20 5.56 44.79 -7.40
N ILE A 21 5.35 44.79 -8.72
CA ILE A 21 4.08 44.39 -9.34
C ILE A 21 3.80 42.91 -9.08
N ILE A 22 4.80 42.04 -9.23
CA ILE A 22 4.68 40.61 -8.93
C ILE A 22 4.33 40.40 -7.46
N SER A 23 5.04 41.07 -6.55
CA SER A 23 4.80 40.99 -5.10
C SER A 23 3.38 41.44 -4.73
N ALA A 24 2.95 42.61 -5.25
CA ALA A 24 1.60 43.13 -5.01
C ALA A 24 0.52 42.20 -5.57
N THR A 25 0.74 41.64 -6.77
CA THR A 25 -0.17 40.67 -7.40
C THR A 25 -0.28 39.40 -6.57
N TRP A 26 0.83 38.87 -6.06
CA TRP A 26 0.82 37.72 -5.15
C TRP A 26 0.09 38.02 -3.84
N MET A 27 0.29 39.21 -3.27
CA MET A 27 -0.34 39.63 -2.03
C MET A 27 -1.87 39.76 -2.16
N ILE A 28 -2.35 40.27 -3.31
CA ILE A 28 -3.79 40.32 -3.65
C ILE A 28 -4.34 38.92 -3.90
N THR A 29 -3.59 38.07 -4.60
CA THR A 29 -4.01 36.69 -4.88
C THR A 29 -4.13 35.89 -3.57
N LEU A 30 -3.18 36.03 -2.65
CA LEU A 30 -3.20 35.39 -1.34
C LEU A 30 -4.27 35.96 -0.40
N SER A 31 -4.61 37.25 -0.51
CA SER A 31 -5.67 37.87 0.29
C SER A 31 -7.08 37.59 -0.23
N LEU A 32 -7.22 37.30 -1.54
CA LEU A 32 -8.50 36.89 -2.13
C LEU A 32 -8.85 35.43 -1.86
N ILE A 33 -7.86 34.57 -1.58
CA ILE A 33 -8.11 33.16 -1.27
C ILE A 33 -8.76 33.10 0.12
N PRO A 34 -10.06 32.76 0.21
CA PRO A 34 -10.70 32.61 1.51
C PRO A 34 -9.99 31.51 2.29
N GLN A 35 -9.77 31.71 3.58
CA GLN A 35 -9.19 30.69 4.45
C GLN A 35 -9.99 29.37 4.40
N ASP A 36 -11.30 29.48 4.14
CA ASP A 36 -12.21 28.36 3.89
C ASP A 36 -11.90 27.59 2.59
N LEU A 37 -11.40 28.25 1.54
CA LEU A 37 -11.02 27.60 0.28
C LEU A 37 -9.73 26.79 0.44
N VAL A 38 -8.75 27.30 1.21
CA VAL A 38 -7.53 26.54 1.56
C VAL A 38 -7.91 25.32 2.40
N ARG A 39 -8.79 25.51 3.39
CA ARG A 39 -9.27 24.43 4.26
C ARG A 39 -10.04 23.37 3.46
N ALA A 40 -10.97 23.79 2.60
CA ALA A 40 -11.72 22.90 1.73
C ALA A 40 -10.78 22.16 0.77
N GLY A 41 -9.79 22.85 0.19
CA GLY A 41 -8.78 22.25 -0.67
C GLY A 41 -7.92 21.21 0.05
N ALA A 42 -7.48 21.49 1.28
CA ALA A 42 -6.72 20.53 2.09
C ALA A 42 -7.55 19.29 2.47
N ILE A 43 -8.82 19.49 2.83
CA ILE A 43 -9.76 18.38 3.11
C ILE A 43 -9.98 17.54 1.84
N LEU A 44 -10.17 18.18 0.68
CA LEU A 44 -10.36 17.50 -0.59
C LEU A 44 -9.12 16.70 -1.00
N LEU A 45 -7.93 17.27 -0.85
CA LEU A 45 -6.66 16.58 -1.09
C LEU A 45 -6.50 15.37 -0.15
N GLY A 46 -6.78 15.53 1.14
CA GLY A 46 -6.74 14.43 2.10
C GLY A 46 -7.71 13.30 1.72
N PHE A 47 -8.93 13.66 1.28
CA PHE A 47 -9.93 12.70 0.82
C PHE A 47 -9.52 11.99 -0.48
N LEU A 48 -8.91 12.70 -1.43
CA LEU A 48 -8.41 12.13 -2.67
C LEU A 48 -7.24 11.16 -2.41
N ILE A 49 -6.31 11.52 -1.54
CA ILE A 49 -5.21 10.65 -1.11
C ILE A 49 -5.78 9.39 -0.46
N TYR A 50 -6.74 9.54 0.46
CA TYR A 50 -7.43 8.42 1.09
C TYR A 50 -8.07 7.48 0.05
N LEU A 51 -8.87 8.01 -0.88
CA LEU A 51 -9.49 7.21 -1.94
C LEU A 51 -8.46 6.49 -2.81
N GLN A 52 -7.32 7.13 -3.09
CA GLN A 52 -6.28 6.56 -3.93
C GLN A 52 -5.54 5.42 -3.23
N THR A 53 -5.25 5.55 -1.92
CA THR A 53 -4.62 4.48 -1.12
C THR A 53 -5.57 3.32 -0.87
N TYR A 54 -6.86 3.60 -0.64
CA TYR A 54 -7.88 2.58 -0.39
C TYR A 54 -8.52 2.06 -1.68
N ARG A 55 -7.96 2.35 -2.85
CA ARG A 55 -8.53 1.90 -4.12
C ARG A 55 -8.58 0.35 -4.13
N PRO A 56 -9.78 -0.27 -4.21
CA PRO A 56 -9.92 -1.73 -4.10
C PRO A 56 -9.05 -2.48 -5.10
N ARG A 57 -8.89 -1.93 -6.31
CA ARG A 57 -8.06 -2.49 -7.36
C ARG A 57 -6.57 -2.59 -7.01
N ILE A 58 -6.02 -1.61 -6.30
CA ILE A 58 -4.60 -1.63 -5.88
C ILE A 58 -4.44 -2.66 -4.77
N LEU A 59 -5.31 -2.61 -3.76
CA LEU A 59 -5.31 -3.58 -2.66
C LEU A 59 -5.48 -5.01 -3.15
N MET A 60 -6.35 -5.25 -4.13
CA MET A 60 -6.59 -6.57 -4.71
C MET A 60 -5.33 -7.14 -5.38
N LYS A 61 -4.57 -6.31 -6.11
CA LYS A 61 -3.28 -6.72 -6.69
C LYS A 61 -2.27 -7.06 -5.60
N THR A 62 -2.20 -6.27 -4.54
CA THR A 62 -1.34 -6.56 -3.38
C THR A 62 -1.72 -7.88 -2.73
N LEU A 63 -3.02 -8.14 -2.53
CA LEU A 63 -3.52 -9.41 -2.01
C LEU A 63 -3.11 -10.60 -2.88
N GLN A 64 -3.26 -10.49 -4.21
CA GLN A 64 -2.85 -11.55 -5.14
C GLN A 64 -1.34 -11.82 -5.08
N LEU A 65 -0.51 -10.77 -5.02
CA LEU A 65 0.94 -10.92 -4.90
C LEU A 65 1.34 -11.59 -3.58
N ARG A 66 0.72 -11.17 -2.46
CA ARG A 66 0.95 -11.77 -1.14
C ARG A 66 0.55 -13.23 -1.10
N LEU A 67 -0.62 -13.56 -1.65
CA LEU A 67 -1.09 -14.94 -1.72
C LEU A 67 -0.16 -15.82 -2.56
N SER A 68 0.28 -15.32 -3.72
CA SER A 68 1.23 -16.05 -4.58
C SER A 68 2.57 -16.26 -3.89
N SER A 69 3.06 -15.28 -3.14
CA SER A 69 4.31 -15.41 -2.38
C SER A 69 4.19 -16.44 -1.24
N LEU A 70 3.04 -16.46 -0.55
CA LEU A 70 2.76 -17.49 0.45
C LEU A 70 2.71 -18.90 -0.16
N GLU A 71 2.09 -19.04 -1.33
CA GLU A 71 2.03 -20.31 -2.06
C GLU A 71 3.42 -20.82 -2.45
N GLU A 72 4.30 -19.92 -2.91
CA GLU A 72 5.69 -20.25 -3.23
C GLU A 72 6.47 -20.70 -1.97
N LYS A 73 6.35 -19.97 -0.86
CA LYS A 73 6.96 -20.36 0.42
C LYS A 73 6.44 -21.70 0.94
N LEU A 74 5.14 -21.95 0.77
CA LEU A 74 4.55 -23.23 1.13
C LEU A 74 5.10 -24.35 0.27
N GLN A 75 5.24 -24.14 -1.04
CA GLN A 75 5.81 -25.13 -1.95
C GLN A 75 7.26 -25.45 -1.57
N ASP A 76 8.09 -24.43 -1.27
CA ASP A 76 9.45 -24.61 -0.74
C ASP A 76 9.45 -25.43 0.58
N ALA A 77 8.53 -25.14 1.50
CA ALA A 77 8.39 -25.89 2.75
C ALA A 77 7.93 -27.34 2.54
N VAL A 78 7.13 -27.61 1.50
CA VAL A 78 6.73 -28.97 1.12
C VAL A 78 7.90 -29.72 0.49
N ASP A 79 8.60 -29.11 -0.46
CA ASP A 79 9.70 -29.71 -1.21
C ASP A 79 10.92 -30.00 -0.33
N SER A 80 11.22 -29.10 0.61
CA SER A 80 12.24 -29.30 1.65
C SER A 80 11.83 -30.33 2.72
N GLY A 81 10.61 -30.88 2.64
CA GLY A 81 10.11 -31.89 3.58
C GLY A 81 9.75 -31.34 4.97
N ILE A 82 9.82 -30.02 5.18
CA ILE A 82 9.45 -29.36 6.44
C ILE A 82 7.97 -29.64 6.75
N MET A 83 7.09 -29.52 5.75
CA MET A 83 5.66 -29.83 5.94
C MET A 83 5.39 -31.30 6.30
N ARG A 84 6.24 -32.25 5.87
CA ARG A 84 6.12 -33.66 6.27
C ARG A 84 6.53 -33.92 7.71
N GLN A 85 7.43 -33.10 8.24
CA GLN A 85 7.90 -33.16 9.63
C GLN A 85 7.04 -32.31 10.58
N SER A 86 6.08 -31.57 10.02
CA SER A 86 5.16 -30.73 10.78
C SER A 86 4.06 -31.57 11.44
N ASP A 87 3.53 -31.05 12.54
CA ASP A 87 2.41 -31.68 13.23
C ASP A 87 1.19 -31.82 12.29
N ALA A 88 0.54 -32.99 12.27
CA ALA A 88 -0.61 -33.23 11.39
C ALA A 88 -1.76 -32.26 11.64
N SER A 89 -1.94 -31.81 12.89
CA SER A 89 -2.91 -30.78 13.26
C SER A 89 -2.58 -29.42 12.61
N PHE A 90 -1.30 -29.01 12.65
CA PHE A 90 -0.83 -27.79 12.00
C PHE A 90 -1.06 -27.85 10.50
N THR A 91 -0.64 -28.93 9.84
CA THR A 91 -0.81 -29.09 8.38
C THR A 91 -2.29 -29.06 7.98
N ASN A 92 -3.17 -29.75 8.71
CA ASN A 92 -4.60 -29.75 8.42
C ASN A 92 -5.24 -28.36 8.61
N GLN A 93 -4.88 -27.66 9.68
CA GLN A 93 -5.38 -26.32 9.94
C GLN A 93 -4.88 -25.33 8.88
N PHE A 94 -3.59 -25.39 8.55
CA PHE A 94 -2.97 -24.55 7.54
C PHE A 94 -3.64 -24.71 6.17
N VAL A 95 -3.86 -25.96 5.71
CA VAL A 95 -4.55 -26.22 4.42
C VAL A 95 -5.98 -25.68 4.44
N ARG A 96 -6.69 -25.82 5.57
CA ARG A 96 -8.06 -25.30 5.71
C ARG A 96 -8.10 -23.76 5.64
N ASP A 97 -7.20 -23.10 6.34
CA ASP A 97 -7.12 -21.64 6.38
C ASP A 97 -6.68 -21.08 5.02
N MET A 98 -5.72 -21.73 4.36
CA MET A 98 -5.32 -21.41 3.00
C MET A 98 -6.48 -21.54 2.00
N GLY A 99 -7.25 -22.63 2.09
CA GLY A 99 -8.44 -22.84 1.26
C GLY A 99 -9.49 -21.74 1.46
N ARG A 100 -9.74 -21.34 2.72
CA ARG A 100 -10.65 -20.24 3.06
C ARG A 100 -10.18 -18.90 2.49
N ILE A 101 -8.88 -18.60 2.61
CA ILE A 101 -8.28 -17.36 2.09
C ILE A 101 -8.36 -17.32 0.56
N ARG A 102 -8.07 -18.43 -0.13
CA ARG A 102 -8.21 -18.53 -1.60
C ARG A 102 -9.63 -18.26 -2.04
N TYR A 103 -10.62 -18.87 -1.39
CA TYR A 103 -12.04 -18.63 -1.68
C TYR A 103 -12.42 -17.16 -1.49
N ARG A 104 -12.05 -16.57 -0.35
CA ARG A 104 -12.31 -15.14 -0.06
C ARG A 104 -11.64 -14.21 -1.07
N THR A 105 -10.39 -14.52 -1.44
CA THR A 105 -9.64 -13.75 -2.45
C THR A 105 -10.38 -13.78 -3.78
N PHE A 106 -10.88 -14.95 -4.21
CA PHE A 106 -11.66 -15.06 -5.44
C PHE A 106 -12.97 -14.24 -5.38
N GLU A 107 -13.73 -14.34 -4.29
CA GLU A 107 -14.96 -13.56 -4.07
C GLU A 107 -14.69 -12.04 -4.12
N LEU A 108 -13.59 -11.59 -3.48
CA LEU A 108 -13.18 -10.19 -3.47
C LEU A 108 -12.68 -9.71 -4.84
N TYR A 109 -12.02 -10.59 -5.59
CA TYR A 109 -11.59 -10.30 -6.97
C TYR A 109 -12.79 -10.04 -7.87
N GLU A 110 -13.81 -10.92 -7.82
CA GLU A 110 -15.02 -10.79 -8.61
C GLU A 110 -15.77 -9.49 -8.27
N ARG A 111 -15.94 -9.18 -6.98
CA ARG A 111 -16.54 -7.91 -6.53
C ARG A 111 -15.74 -6.69 -7.02
N THR A 112 -14.41 -6.77 -6.96
CA THR A 112 -13.54 -5.69 -7.44
C THR A 112 -13.72 -5.47 -8.95
N LEU A 113 -13.83 -6.55 -9.74
CA LEU A 113 -14.11 -6.48 -11.17
C LEU A 113 -15.47 -5.85 -11.47
N MET A 114 -16.53 -6.24 -10.74
CA MET A 114 -17.87 -5.66 -10.91
C MET A 114 -17.91 -4.15 -10.62
N THR A 115 -17.01 -3.67 -9.74
CA THR A 115 -16.90 -2.23 -9.39
C THR A 115 -15.92 -1.45 -10.27
N SER A 116 -15.25 -2.11 -11.23
CA SER A 116 -14.17 -1.51 -12.03
C SER A 116 -14.62 -0.68 -13.24
N GLY A 117 -15.93 -0.42 -13.38
CA GLY A 117 -16.52 0.28 -14.53
C GLY A 117 -16.43 1.81 -14.50
N GLY A 118 -15.96 2.44 -13.40
CA GLY A 118 -15.74 3.88 -13.34
C GLY A 118 -15.37 4.42 -11.96
N ILE A 119 -14.85 5.66 -11.90
CA ILE A 119 -14.36 6.30 -10.66
C ILE A 119 -15.47 6.36 -9.58
N PHE A 120 -16.72 6.65 -9.96
CA PHE A 120 -17.85 6.66 -9.02
C PHE A 120 -18.17 5.28 -8.43
N GLN A 121 -18.03 4.21 -9.21
CA GLN A 121 -18.23 2.84 -8.73
C GLN A 121 -17.11 2.41 -7.79
N GLU A 122 -15.87 2.82 -8.06
CA GLU A 122 -14.74 2.57 -7.17
C GLU A 122 -14.89 3.34 -5.85
N ILE A 123 -15.29 4.62 -5.88
CA ILE A 123 -15.56 5.41 -4.67
C ILE A 123 -16.68 4.76 -3.84
N LYS A 124 -17.77 4.35 -4.51
CA LYS A 124 -18.86 3.62 -3.85
C LYS A 124 -18.35 2.33 -3.20
N ALA A 125 -17.52 1.56 -3.89
CA ALA A 125 -16.94 0.33 -3.35
C ALA A 125 -16.04 0.57 -2.12
N VAL A 126 -15.31 1.68 -2.08
CA VAL A 126 -14.56 2.12 -0.89
C VAL A 126 -15.52 2.41 0.27
N CYS A 127 -16.57 3.19 0.02
CA CYS A 127 -17.60 3.50 1.03
C CYS A 127 -18.35 2.24 1.51
N ASP A 128 -18.60 1.28 0.63
CA ASP A 128 -19.24 -0.01 0.94
C ASP A 128 -18.30 -0.98 1.70
N GLY A 129 -17.07 -0.55 1.98
CA GLY A 129 -16.10 -1.29 2.79
C GLY A 129 -15.38 -2.42 2.06
N LEU A 130 -15.41 -2.46 0.72
CA LEU A 130 -14.69 -3.48 -0.06
C LEU A 130 -13.18 -3.42 0.24
N SER A 131 -12.62 -2.22 0.34
CA SER A 131 -11.21 -2.00 0.68
C SER A 131 -10.83 -2.56 2.04
N LEU A 132 -11.71 -2.44 3.04
CA LEU A 132 -11.51 -3.01 4.37
C LEU A 132 -11.48 -4.53 4.31
N LYS A 133 -12.43 -5.15 3.59
CA LYS A 133 -12.48 -6.61 3.42
C LYS A 133 -11.23 -7.15 2.71
N ILE A 134 -10.72 -6.45 1.69
CA ILE A 134 -9.47 -6.82 1.03
C ILE A 134 -8.30 -6.71 2.02
N ASN A 135 -8.23 -5.64 2.81
CA ASN A 135 -7.16 -5.44 3.78
C ASN A 135 -7.19 -6.48 4.92
N GLU A 136 -8.38 -6.86 5.39
CA GLU A 136 -8.54 -7.99 6.32
C GLU A 136 -8.01 -9.29 5.72
N CYS A 137 -8.34 -9.57 4.45
CA CYS A 137 -7.83 -10.76 3.78
C CYS A 137 -6.29 -10.72 3.60
N ILE A 138 -5.69 -9.54 3.37
CA ILE A 138 -4.23 -9.39 3.34
C ILE A 138 -3.63 -9.74 4.71
N ARG A 139 -4.24 -9.26 5.79
CA ARG A 139 -3.78 -9.59 7.16
C ARG A 139 -3.90 -11.07 7.46
N ASP A 140 -4.96 -11.74 6.99
CA ASP A 140 -5.12 -13.18 7.11
C ASP A 140 -3.97 -13.93 6.38
N VAL A 141 -3.58 -13.47 5.19
CA VAL A 141 -2.42 -14.03 4.44
C VAL A 141 -1.12 -13.81 5.21
N ASP A 142 -0.86 -12.59 5.70
CA ASP A 142 0.36 -12.26 6.45
C ASP A 142 0.47 -13.07 7.75
N ALA A 143 -0.67 -13.35 8.42
CA ALA A 143 -0.70 -14.19 9.61
C ALA A 143 -0.32 -15.64 9.27
N LEU A 144 -0.91 -16.19 8.20
CA LEU A 144 -0.63 -17.54 7.75
C LEU A 144 0.83 -17.71 7.28
N GLU A 145 1.40 -16.68 6.65
CA GLU A 145 2.83 -16.63 6.29
C GLU A 145 3.73 -16.71 7.53
N ARG A 146 3.42 -15.96 8.58
CA ARG A 146 4.17 -16.03 9.85
C ARG A 146 4.07 -17.40 10.51
N ASP A 147 2.89 -18.00 10.51
CA ASP A 147 2.69 -19.34 11.09
C ASP A 147 3.55 -20.39 10.37
N LEU A 148 3.67 -20.30 9.04
CA LEU A 148 4.56 -21.14 8.25
C LEU A 148 6.02 -20.95 8.64
N GLU A 149 6.47 -19.70 8.77
CA GLU A 149 7.85 -19.37 9.14
C GLU A 149 8.21 -19.83 10.57
N ILE A 150 7.30 -19.66 11.53
CA ILE A 150 7.47 -20.13 12.90
C ILE A 150 7.58 -21.67 12.92
N ASN A 151 6.71 -22.35 12.19
CA ASN A 151 6.75 -23.81 12.10
C ASN A 151 8.05 -24.30 11.44
N ARG A 152 8.49 -23.65 10.36
CA ARG A 152 9.79 -23.91 9.73
C ARG A 152 10.95 -23.77 10.72
N ALA A 153 10.98 -22.66 11.48
CA ALA A 153 12.02 -22.42 12.48
C ALA A 153 12.01 -23.48 13.60
N LYS A 154 10.82 -23.88 14.07
CA LYS A 154 10.65 -24.94 15.09
C LYS A 154 11.24 -26.27 14.62
N ILE A 155 10.96 -26.66 13.38
CA ILE A 155 11.44 -27.92 12.80
C ILE A 155 12.96 -27.91 12.63
N LEU A 156 13.52 -26.83 12.07
CA LEU A 156 14.97 -26.69 11.91
C LEU A 156 15.69 -26.71 13.26
N LYS A 157 15.13 -26.06 14.28
CA LYS A 157 15.67 -26.12 15.65
C LYS A 157 15.67 -27.55 16.20
N ASN A 158 14.57 -28.29 16.02
CA ASN A 158 14.47 -29.67 16.48
C ASN A 158 15.49 -30.58 15.77
N GLN A 159 15.69 -30.40 14.46
CA GLN A 159 16.72 -31.13 13.70
C GLN A 159 18.13 -30.84 14.23
N TYR A 160 18.43 -29.58 14.55
CA TYR A 160 19.73 -29.19 15.09
C TYR A 160 20.00 -29.84 16.45
N HIS A 161 19.04 -29.81 17.38
CA HIS A 161 19.18 -30.52 18.67
C HIS A 161 19.41 -32.01 18.47
N LEU A 162 18.67 -32.64 17.55
CA LEU A 162 18.80 -34.06 17.25
C LEU A 162 20.16 -34.43 16.63
N TRP A 163 20.85 -33.48 15.99
CA TRP A 163 22.24 -33.63 15.55
C TRP A 163 23.24 -33.42 16.68
N SER A 164 23.01 -32.43 17.55
CA SER A 164 23.89 -32.12 18.68
C SER A 164 23.90 -33.20 19.77
N ASP A 165 22.79 -33.94 19.93
CA ASP A 165 22.63 -34.95 20.98
C ASP A 165 23.11 -36.36 20.56
N ARG A 166 23.62 -36.53 19.33
CA ARG A 166 24.23 -37.80 18.93
C ARG A 166 25.61 -37.95 19.57
N PRO A 167 25.90 -39.06 20.28
CA PRO A 167 27.27 -39.34 20.71
C PRO A 167 28.16 -39.58 19.48
N ASN A 168 29.32 -38.90 19.46
CA ASN A 168 30.38 -39.08 18.46
C ASN A 168 30.89 -40.53 18.42
#